data_AF-A0A8T5SSL8-F1
#
_entry.id   AF-A0A8T5SSL8-F1
#
_cell.length_a   1.000
_cell.length_b   1.000
_cell.length_c   1.000
_cell.angle_alpha   90.00
_cell.angle_beta   90.00
_cell.angle_gamma   90.00
#
_symmetry.space_group_name_H-M   'P 1'
#
loop_
_entity.id
_entity.type
_entity.pdbx_description
1 polymer ?
#
loop_
_entity_poly.entity_id
_entity_poly.type
_entity_poly.pdbx_seq_one_letter_code
_entity_poly.pdbx_strand_id
1 'polypeptide(L)'
;MDEHCETLDAEEGIVVDTSLDVLRKAATKVLYEYNESIIDMHGEVRPGDSEIQTGDTVLFEEKIQNCPARVIAVKIIRNFWYLNATSETPKSGYPSGRDAMKAAEMDEQNLRILERFLIAEAGADHVRDVQNWKPDLKGEAVDVLGLVGNVTRRYS
;
A
#
# COMPACT_ATOMS: atom_id res chain seq x y z
N MET A 1 -32.87 -3.88 12.11
CA MET A 1 -32.15 -4.99 11.45
C MET A 1 -30.78 -4.44 11.17
N ASP A 2 -29.87 -4.70 12.10
CA ASP A 2 -28.56 -4.10 12.15
C ASP A 2 -27.70 -4.66 11.01
N GLU A 3 -27.35 -3.78 10.07
CA GLU A 3 -26.34 -4.06 9.04
C GLU A 3 -25.00 -4.18 9.74
N HIS A 4 -24.61 -5.41 10.08
CA HIS A 4 -23.22 -5.75 10.38
C HIS A 4 -22.40 -5.57 9.10
N CYS A 5 -22.00 -4.33 8.80
CA CYS A 5 -20.75 -4.11 8.10
C CYS A 5 -19.67 -4.66 9.03
N GLU A 6 -19.05 -5.78 8.64
CA GLU A 6 -17.78 -6.20 9.22
C GLU A 6 -16.81 -5.01 9.08
N THR A 7 -16.54 -4.35 10.21
CA THR A 7 -15.50 -3.34 10.33
C THR A 7 -14.20 -4.01 9.90
N LEU A 8 -13.66 -3.58 8.76
CA LEU A 8 -12.38 -4.06 8.30
C LEU A 8 -11.29 -3.59 9.24
N ASP A 9 -10.49 -4.52 9.75
CA ASP A 9 -9.14 -4.26 10.28
C ASP A 9 -8.15 -3.98 9.12
N ALA A 10 -8.57 -3.18 8.13
CA ALA A 10 -7.67 -2.56 7.16
C ALA A 10 -7.28 -1.18 7.72
N GLU A 11 -6.61 -1.18 8.88
CA GLU A 11 -6.47 0.04 9.69
C GLU A 11 -5.52 1.07 9.05
N GLU A 12 -4.62 0.68 8.16
CA GLU A 12 -3.56 1.58 7.66
C GLU A 12 -3.48 1.57 6.12
N GLY A 13 -3.64 2.75 5.51
CA GLY A 13 -3.44 2.97 4.07
C GLY A 13 -4.35 4.04 3.47
N ILE A 14 -3.98 4.48 2.27
CA ILE A 14 -4.70 5.53 1.53
C ILE A 14 -5.10 5.02 0.15
N VAL A 15 -6.22 5.53 -0.36
CA VAL A 15 -6.63 5.38 -1.76
C VAL A 15 -6.31 6.68 -2.49
N VAL A 16 -5.62 6.56 -3.62
CA VAL A 16 -5.26 7.70 -4.46
C VAL A 16 -5.66 7.49 -5.91
N ASP A 17 -6.17 8.54 -6.54
CA ASP A 17 -6.38 8.61 -7.99
C ASP A 17 -5.15 9.26 -8.66
N THR A 18 -4.25 8.45 -9.23
CA THR A 18 -3.03 8.95 -9.84
C THR A 18 -2.39 7.96 -10.82
N SER A 19 -1.34 8.40 -11.52
CA SER A 19 -0.55 7.52 -12.40
C SER A 19 0.54 6.79 -11.63
N LEU A 20 0.97 5.65 -12.16
CA LEU A 20 2.10 4.89 -11.60
C LEU A 20 3.38 5.73 -11.51
N ASP A 21 3.62 6.63 -12.46
CA ASP A 21 4.81 7.48 -12.44
C ASP A 21 4.84 8.43 -11.25
N VAL A 22 3.67 8.90 -10.79
CA VAL A 22 3.57 9.70 -9.56
C VAL A 22 3.84 8.81 -8.34
N LEU A 23 3.36 7.57 -8.33
CA LEU A 23 3.67 6.61 -7.27
C LEU A 23 5.15 6.29 -7.17
N ARG A 24 5.83 6.09 -8.31
CA ARG A 24 7.30 5.91 -8.36
C ARG A 24 8.04 7.10 -7.76
N LYS A 25 7.59 8.32 -8.07
CA LYS A 25 8.15 9.55 -7.45
C LYS A 25 7.85 9.60 -5.96
N ALA A 26 6.65 9.22 -5.53
CA ALA A 26 6.30 9.17 -4.11
C ALA A 26 7.19 8.17 -3.35
N ALA A 27 7.43 6.98 -3.91
CA ALA A 27 8.32 5.98 -3.33
C ALA A 27 9.74 6.52 -3.09
N THR A 28 10.29 7.34 -4.01
CA THR A 28 11.61 7.98 -3.80
C THR A 28 11.68 8.96 -2.63
N LYS A 29 10.53 9.36 -2.05
CA LYS A 29 10.50 10.24 -0.87
C LYS A 29 10.71 9.50 0.44
N VAL A 30 10.41 8.21 0.47
CA VAL A 30 10.44 7.39 1.70
C VAL A 30 11.41 6.21 1.61
N LEU A 31 11.72 5.73 0.42
CA LEU A 31 12.65 4.61 0.22
C LEU A 31 14.00 5.11 -0.31
N TYR A 32 15.08 4.65 0.32
CA TYR A 32 16.45 4.79 -0.18
C TYR A 32 16.81 3.59 -1.07
N GLU A 33 17.18 3.85 -2.32
CA GLU A 33 17.55 2.84 -3.33
C GLU A 33 16.65 1.58 -3.32
N TYR A 34 15.58 1.54 -4.11
CA TYR A 34 14.63 0.42 -4.10
C TYR A 34 14.69 -0.45 -5.37
N ASN A 35 14.12 -1.66 -5.27
CA ASN A 35 13.70 -2.49 -6.39
C ASN A 35 12.20 -2.34 -6.61
N GLU A 36 11.78 -2.38 -7.87
CA GLU A 36 10.37 -2.41 -8.27
C GLU A 36 10.04 -3.80 -8.79
N SER A 37 8.95 -4.39 -8.30
CA SER A 37 8.41 -5.65 -8.79
C SER A 37 6.89 -5.57 -8.88
N ILE A 38 6.31 -6.33 -9.80
CA ILE A 38 4.86 -6.44 -9.97
C ILE A 38 4.45 -7.84 -9.53
N ILE A 39 3.51 -7.94 -8.62
CA ILE A 39 3.02 -9.22 -8.10
C ILE A 39 1.57 -9.34 -8.52
N ASP A 40 1.25 -10.38 -9.29
CA ASP A 40 -0.11 -10.58 -9.74
C ASP A 40 -1.05 -11.09 -8.62
N MET A 41 -2.33 -11.23 -8.96
CA MET A 41 -3.34 -11.77 -8.03
C MET A 41 -3.04 -13.20 -7.58
N HIS A 42 -2.29 -13.97 -8.37
CA HIS A 42 -1.87 -15.33 -8.05
C HIS A 42 -0.60 -15.39 -7.18
N GLY A 43 0.10 -14.26 -7.03
CA GLY A 43 1.35 -14.15 -6.28
C GLY A 43 2.61 -14.32 -7.12
N GLU A 44 2.48 -14.39 -8.45
CA GLU A 44 3.63 -14.49 -9.35
C GLU A 44 4.33 -13.13 -9.48
N VAL A 45 5.65 -13.15 -9.31
CA VAL A 45 6.49 -11.96 -9.36
C VAL A 45 6.94 -11.72 -10.80
N ARG A 46 6.61 -10.54 -11.32
CA ARG A 46 6.97 -10.04 -12.64
C ARG A 46 7.91 -8.82 -12.52
N PRO A 47 8.76 -8.57 -13.53
CA PRO A 47 9.57 -7.37 -13.62
C PRO A 47 8.74 -6.07 -13.54
N GLY A 48 9.29 -5.01 -12.95
CA GLY A 48 8.61 -3.72 -12.75
C GLY A 48 8.18 -2.96 -14.01
N ASP A 49 8.68 -3.35 -15.18
CA ASP A 49 8.28 -2.82 -16.50
C ASP A 49 7.13 -3.61 -17.15
N SER A 50 6.58 -4.62 -16.47
CA SER A 50 5.45 -5.40 -16.96
C SER A 50 4.14 -4.60 -17.01
N GLU A 51 3.21 -5.03 -17.86
CA GLU A 51 1.87 -4.47 -17.90
C GLU A 51 1.11 -4.73 -16.58
N ILE A 52 0.46 -3.68 -16.06
CA ILE A 52 -0.27 -3.71 -14.80
C ILE A 52 -1.77 -3.83 -15.08
N GLN A 53 -2.37 -4.81 -14.43
CA GLN A 53 -3.79 -5.10 -14.46
C GLN A 53 -4.42 -4.77 -13.10
N THR A 54 -5.74 -4.65 -13.08
CA THR A 54 -6.51 -4.58 -11.83
C THR A 54 -6.21 -5.80 -10.96
N GLY A 55 -5.92 -5.56 -9.69
CA GLY A 55 -5.53 -6.56 -8.70
C GLY A 55 -4.04 -6.80 -8.59
N ASP A 56 -3.23 -6.32 -9.53
CA ASP A 56 -1.77 -6.39 -9.42
C ASP A 56 -1.26 -5.48 -8.31
N THR A 57 -0.20 -5.93 -7.65
CA THR A 57 0.52 -5.17 -6.62
C THR A 57 1.86 -4.73 -7.19
N VAL A 58 2.11 -3.42 -7.23
CA VAL A 58 3.44 -2.87 -7.43
C VAL A 58 4.11 -2.75 -6.08
N LEU A 59 5.17 -3.53 -5.87
CA LEU A 59 5.96 -3.54 -4.67
C LEU A 59 7.26 -2.76 -4.92
N PHE A 60 7.45 -1.69 -4.15
CA PHE A 60 8.71 -0.97 -4.04
C PHE A 60 9.40 -1.40 -2.74
N GLU A 61 10.54 -2.07 -2.84
CA GLU A 61 11.26 -2.62 -1.67
C GLU A 61 12.67 -2.04 -1.60
N GLU A 62 13.08 -1.51 -0.44
CA GLU A 62 14.44 -1.02 -0.24
C GLU A 62 15.50 -2.11 -0.43
N LYS A 63 16.66 -1.72 -0.98
CA LYS A 63 17.83 -2.59 -1.14
C LYS A 63 18.63 -2.71 0.15
N ILE A 64 17.97 -3.11 1.23
CA ILE A 64 18.61 -3.41 2.52
C ILE A 64 18.31 -4.85 2.94
N GLN A 65 19.28 -5.50 3.57
CA GLN A 65 19.15 -6.93 3.92
C GLN A 65 18.25 -7.19 5.13
N ASN A 66 18.17 -6.25 6.06
CA ASN A 66 17.49 -6.45 7.33
C ASN A 66 16.29 -5.51 7.41
N CYS A 67 15.09 -6.09 7.40
CA CYS A 67 13.81 -5.38 7.54
C CYS A 67 13.64 -4.27 6.50
N PRO A 68 13.68 -4.58 5.19
CA PRO A 68 13.47 -3.58 4.15
C PRO A 68 12.14 -2.85 4.32
N ALA A 69 12.19 -1.52 4.20
CA ALA A 69 10.99 -0.73 4.04
C ALA A 69 10.35 -1.03 2.68
N ARG A 70 9.03 -1.06 2.66
CA ARG A 70 8.22 -1.41 1.51
C ARG A 70 7.13 -0.36 1.31
N VAL A 71 6.93 0.06 0.06
CA VAL A 71 5.72 0.73 -0.37
C VAL A 71 4.94 -0.23 -1.26
N ILE A 72 3.71 -0.50 -0.86
CA ILE A 72 2.82 -1.43 -1.53
C ILE A 72 1.74 -0.62 -2.23
N ALA A 73 1.68 -0.71 -3.56
CA ALA A 73 0.67 -0.04 -4.37
C ALA A 73 -0.18 -1.07 -5.11
N VAL A 74 -1.45 -1.22 -4.74
CA VAL A 74 -2.36 -2.19 -5.35
C VAL A 74 -3.23 -1.49 -6.39
N LYS A 75 -3.24 -2.03 -7.61
CA LYS A 75 -4.09 -1.51 -8.67
C LYS A 75 -5.54 -1.88 -8.38
N ILE A 76 -6.38 -0.87 -8.17
CA ILE A 76 -7.81 -1.08 -7.98
C ILE A 76 -8.50 -1.09 -9.35
N ILE A 77 -8.71 0.08 -9.94
CA ILE A 77 -9.40 0.23 -11.22
C ILE A 77 -9.01 1.57 -11.83
N ARG A 78 -8.98 1.67 -13.17
CA ARG A 78 -8.61 2.90 -13.89
C ARG A 78 -7.28 3.49 -13.39
N ASN A 79 -7.31 4.59 -12.63
CA ASN A 79 -6.16 5.24 -12.01
C ASN A 79 -6.22 5.23 -10.47
N PHE A 80 -7.15 4.49 -9.88
CA PHE A 80 -7.21 4.31 -8.44
C PHE A 80 -6.21 3.25 -7.98
N TRP A 81 -5.52 3.58 -6.90
CA TRP A 81 -4.56 2.73 -6.23
C TRP A 81 -4.80 2.75 -4.73
N TYR A 82 -4.68 1.58 -4.11
CA TYR A 82 -4.49 1.50 -2.67
C TYR A 82 -2.99 1.55 -2.37
N LEU A 83 -2.60 2.30 -1.36
CA LEU A 83 -1.22 2.47 -0.91
C LEU A 83 -1.10 2.14 0.56
N ASN A 84 -0.06 1.39 0.88
CA ASN A 84 0.40 1.13 2.24
C ASN A 84 1.92 1.27 2.28
N ALA A 85 2.45 1.75 3.42
CA ALA A 85 3.86 1.73 3.72
C ALA A 85 4.09 0.83 4.94
N THR A 86 4.94 -0.18 4.79
CA THR A 86 5.22 -1.17 5.83
C THR A 86 6.67 -1.63 5.76
N SER A 87 7.20 -2.21 6.84
CA SER A 87 8.53 -2.80 6.87
C SER A 87 8.46 -4.32 7.02
N GLU A 88 9.37 -5.06 6.38
CA GLU A 88 9.42 -6.52 6.57
C GLU A 88 9.74 -6.87 8.03
N THR A 89 8.84 -7.61 8.68
CA THR A 89 9.12 -8.17 10.00
C THR A 89 10.23 -9.20 9.91
N PRO A 90 11.31 -9.10 10.72
CA PRO A 90 12.40 -10.08 10.68
C PRO A 90 11.89 -11.49 11.02
N LYS A 91 12.42 -12.52 10.36
CA LYS A 91 11.98 -13.92 10.52
C LYS A 91 12.04 -14.45 11.96
N SER A 92 12.93 -13.90 12.79
CA SER A 92 13.05 -14.21 14.22
C SER A 92 12.09 -13.43 15.12
N GLY A 93 11.27 -12.56 14.53
CA GLY A 93 10.55 -11.50 15.24
C GLY A 93 11.48 -10.35 15.64
N TYR A 94 10.87 -9.24 16.08
CA TYR A 94 11.61 -8.10 16.63
C TYR A 94 12.30 -8.51 17.94
N PRO A 95 13.56 -8.10 18.17
CA PRO A 95 14.30 -8.44 19.39
C PRO A 95 13.65 -7.92 20.67
N SER A 96 12.88 -6.82 20.58
CA SER A 96 12.14 -6.23 21.68
C SER A 96 10.86 -5.54 21.21
N GLY A 97 9.92 -5.34 22.13
CA GLY A 97 8.72 -4.53 21.85
C GLY A 97 9.05 -3.07 21.48
N ARG A 98 10.21 -2.55 21.91
CA ARG A 98 10.67 -1.21 21.53
C ARG A 98 11.07 -1.15 20.05
N ASP A 99 11.71 -2.19 19.55
CA ASP A 99 12.10 -2.28 18.14
C ASP A 99 10.86 -2.43 17.25
N ALA A 100 9.87 -3.22 17.70
CA ALA A 100 8.57 -3.34 17.02
C ALA A 100 7.82 -1.99 16.97
N MET A 101 7.76 -1.25 18.09
CA MET A 101 7.15 0.08 18.13
C MET A 101 7.86 1.06 17.19
N LYS A 102 9.20 1.02 17.16
CA LYS A 102 9.99 1.90 16.30
C LYS A 102 9.74 1.61 14.81
N ALA A 103 9.59 0.34 14.43
CA ALA A 103 9.23 -0.01 13.06
C ALA A 103 7.84 0.51 12.69
N ALA A 104 6.84 0.31 13.56
CA ALA A 104 5.49 0.83 13.35
C ALA A 104 5.46 2.38 13.24
N GLU A 105 6.19 3.08 14.10
CA GLU A 105 6.32 4.56 14.02
C GLU A 105 6.93 5.02 12.68
N MET A 106 7.91 4.27 12.16
CA MET A 106 8.53 4.56 10.86
C MET A 106 7.57 4.31 9.70
N ASP A 107 6.80 3.22 9.75
CA ASP A 107 5.79 2.88 8.75
C ASP A 107 4.69 3.96 8.69
N GLU A 108 4.19 4.41 9.84
CA GLU A 108 3.22 5.51 9.93
C GLU A 108 3.81 6.83 9.40
N GLN A 109 5.06 7.14 9.76
CA GLN A 109 5.74 8.34 9.27
C GLN A 109 5.90 8.30 7.75
N ASN A 110 6.27 7.16 7.18
CA ASN A 110 6.42 6.98 5.74
C ASN A 110 5.08 7.17 5.03
N LEU A 111 4.00 6.59 5.54
CA LEU A 111 2.66 6.78 4.98
C LEU A 111 2.24 8.25 4.97
N ARG A 112 2.50 9.00 6.07
CA ARG A 112 2.23 10.45 6.13
C ARG A 112 3.06 11.26 5.13
N ILE A 113 4.32 10.88 4.88
CA ILE A 113 5.17 11.55 3.88
C ILE A 113 4.60 11.29 2.47
N LEU A 114 4.21 10.05 2.17
CA LEU A 114 3.58 9.69 0.90
C LEU A 114 2.28 10.46 0.69
N GLU A 115 1.40 10.47 1.69
CA GLU A 115 0.13 11.19 1.64
C GLU A 115 0.33 12.67 1.34
N ARG A 116 1.21 13.36 2.08
CA ARG A 116 1.52 14.78 1.84
C ARG A 116 2.06 15.05 0.45
N PHE A 117 2.93 14.17 -0.05
CA PHE A 117 3.48 14.30 -1.39
C PHE A 117 2.39 14.12 -2.45
N LEU A 118 1.53 13.11 -2.29
CA LEU A 118 0.44 12.83 -3.22
C LEU A 118 -0.62 13.92 -3.21
N ILE A 119 -0.94 14.50 -2.04
CA ILE A 119 -1.81 15.68 -1.96
C ILE A 119 -1.21 16.86 -2.71
N ALA A 120 0.10 17.07 -2.63
CA ALA A 120 0.77 18.16 -3.35
C ALA A 120 0.79 17.96 -4.88
N GLU A 121 0.93 16.72 -5.36
CA GLU A 121 1.01 16.41 -6.79
C GLU A 121 -0.35 16.18 -7.46
N ALA A 122 -1.26 15.45 -6.81
CA ALA A 122 -2.56 15.05 -7.35
C ALA A 122 -3.73 15.89 -6.82
N GLY A 123 -3.54 16.61 -5.71
CA GLY A 123 -4.60 17.38 -5.04
C GLY A 123 -5.30 16.60 -3.94
N ALA A 124 -5.78 17.31 -2.91
CA ALA A 124 -6.40 16.71 -1.72
C ALA A 124 -7.67 15.88 -2.04
N ASP A 125 -8.46 16.30 -3.03
CA ASP A 125 -9.71 15.61 -3.40
C ASP A 125 -9.48 14.20 -4.01
N HIS A 126 -8.24 13.94 -4.45
CA HIS A 126 -7.80 12.69 -5.09
C HIS A 126 -7.12 11.73 -4.12
N VAL A 127 -6.89 12.12 -2.87
CA VAL A 127 -6.27 11.27 -1.82
C VAL A 127 -7.28 11.12 -0.69
N ARG A 128 -7.57 9.87 -0.31
CA ARG A 128 -8.55 9.56 0.74
C ARG A 128 -8.04 8.44 1.62
N ASP A 129 -8.28 8.51 2.92
CA ASP A 129 -8.05 7.34 3.78
C ASP A 129 -8.89 6.17 3.30
N VAL A 130 -8.33 4.96 3.35
CA VAL A 130 -9.05 3.75 2.95
C VAL A 130 -10.35 3.58 3.75
N GLN A 131 -10.35 3.97 5.04
CA GLN A 131 -11.52 3.91 5.92
C GLN A 131 -12.62 4.91 5.53
N ASN A 132 -12.24 6.04 4.95
CA ASN A 132 -13.15 7.12 4.54
C ASN A 132 -13.57 7.00 3.07
N TRP A 133 -12.96 6.07 2.33
CA TRP A 133 -13.22 5.88 0.92
C TRP A 133 -14.55 5.13 0.72
N LYS A 134 -15.49 5.79 0.03
CA LYS A 134 -16.74 5.16 -0.42
C LYS A 134 -16.62 4.85 -1.91
N PRO A 135 -16.53 3.58 -2.31
CA PRO A 135 -16.56 3.18 -3.71
C PRO A 135 -17.88 3.61 -4.35
N ASP A 136 -17.81 4.22 -5.53
CA ASP A 136 -18.98 4.75 -6.25
C ASP A 136 -19.95 3.65 -6.69
N LEU A 137 -19.46 2.41 -6.85
CA LEU A 137 -20.26 1.24 -7.21
C LEU A 137 -20.11 0.13 -6.14
N LYS A 138 -21.25 -0.36 -5.64
CA LYS A 138 -21.30 -1.45 -4.63
C LYS A 138 -20.54 -2.71 -5.04
N GLY A 139 -20.38 -2.98 -6.34
CA GLY A 139 -19.57 -4.09 -6.84
C GLY A 139 -18.06 -3.87 -6.70
N GLU A 140 -17.60 -2.64 -6.86
CA GLU A 140 -16.18 -2.29 -6.77
C GLU A 140 -15.69 -2.36 -5.32
N ALA A 141 -16.57 -2.08 -4.35
CA ALA A 141 -16.28 -2.19 -2.93
C ALA A 141 -15.77 -3.59 -2.53
N VAL A 142 -16.50 -4.63 -2.94
CA VAL A 142 -16.18 -6.01 -2.55
C VAL A 142 -14.85 -6.45 -3.16
N ASP A 143 -14.59 -6.06 -4.40
CA ASP A 143 -13.33 -6.38 -5.09
C ASP A 143 -12.14 -5.61 -4.49
N VAL A 144 -12.29 -4.32 -4.17
CA VAL A 144 -11.24 -3.54 -3.49
C VAL A 144 -10.94 -4.13 -2.12
N LEU A 145 -11.97 -4.42 -1.34
CA LEU A 145 -11.82 -4.94 0.02
C LEU A 145 -11.19 -6.35 0.01
N GLY A 146 -11.55 -7.18 -0.97
CA GLY A 146 -10.90 -8.46 -1.21
C GLY A 146 -9.43 -8.31 -1.57
N LEU A 147 -9.09 -7.33 -2.42
CA LEU A 147 -7.71 -7.04 -2.81
C LEU A 147 -6.88 -6.51 -1.63
N VAL A 148 -7.39 -5.51 -0.91
CA VAL A 148 -6.72 -4.94 0.28
C VAL A 148 -6.52 -6.03 1.33
N GLY A 149 -7.56 -6.81 1.67
CA GLY A 149 -7.44 -7.89 2.65
C GLY A 149 -6.48 -9.01 2.24
N ASN A 150 -6.35 -9.29 0.94
CA ASN A 150 -5.34 -10.24 0.44
C ASN A 150 -3.91 -9.68 0.56
N VAL A 151 -3.73 -8.40 0.27
CA VAL A 151 -2.44 -7.74 0.39
C VAL A 151 -2.04 -7.58 1.85
N THR A 152 -2.92 -7.09 2.72
CA THR A 152 -2.67 -7.02 4.15
C THR A 152 -2.24 -8.39 4.68
N ARG A 153 -2.97 -9.48 4.39
CA ARG A 153 -2.56 -10.84 4.81
C ARG A 153 -1.22 -11.31 4.26
N ARG A 154 -0.80 -10.84 3.09
CA ARG A 154 0.48 -11.22 2.46
C ARG A 154 1.68 -10.49 3.08
N TYR A 155 1.46 -9.30 3.63
CA TYR A 155 2.51 -8.42 4.13
C TYR A 155 2.43 -8.13 5.64
N SER A 156 1.44 -8.69 6.35
CA SER A 156 1.34 -8.69 7.83
C SER A 156 2.25 -9.73 8.48
#